data_AF-A0AAW5VJA7-F1
#
_entry.id   AF-A0AAW5VJA7-F1
#
_cell.length_a   1.000
_cell.length_b   1.000
_cell.length_c   1.000
_cell.angle_alpha   90.00
_cell.angle_beta   90.00
_cell.angle_gamma   90.00
#
_symmetry.space_group_name_H-M   'P 1'
#
loop_
_entity.id
_entity.type
_entity.pdbx_description
1 polymer ?
#
loop_
_entity_poly.entity_id
_entity_poly.type
_entity_poly.pdbx_seq_one_letter_code
_entity_poly.pdbx_strand_id
1 'polypeptide(L)'
;MSNNTLEYRFLDDFDTYSVGLIPESRKITKDYLNLQNIKSNPRIEFKDNSGNIEIMSLVQIKTDYFATGYISGLSIGVKVSHLKNDKNKVSLYIVINTKECN
;
A
#
# COMPACT_ATOMS: atom_id res chain seq x y z
N MET A 1 -18.66 -14.81 -9.88
CA MET A 1 -17.61 -13.80 -10.05
C MET A 1 -16.73 -13.85 -8.80
N SER A 2 -15.45 -14.18 -8.94
CA SER A 2 -14.52 -14.12 -7.82
C SER A 2 -14.28 -12.64 -7.49
N ASN A 3 -14.61 -12.22 -6.27
CA ASN A 3 -14.20 -10.91 -5.76
C ASN A 3 -12.68 -10.98 -5.54
N ASN A 4 -11.90 -10.72 -6.58
CA ASN A 4 -10.47 -10.56 -6.43
C ASN A 4 -10.22 -9.40 -5.49
N THR A 5 -9.56 -9.72 -4.37
CA THR A 5 -9.28 -8.76 -3.32
C THR A 5 -7.81 -8.93 -2.99
N LEU A 6 -7.03 -7.87 -3.14
CA LEU A 6 -5.66 -7.86 -2.65
C LEU A 6 -5.68 -7.49 -1.17
N GLU A 7 -5.11 -8.33 -0.33
CA GLU A 7 -4.79 -7.94 1.04
C GLU A 7 -3.49 -7.14 1.02
N TYR A 8 -3.39 -6.08 1.82
CA TYR A 8 -2.14 -5.33 1.96
C TYR A 8 -1.80 -5.11 3.43
N ARG A 9 -0.50 -5.02 3.73
CA ARG A 9 0.01 -4.63 5.06
C ARG A 9 1.15 -3.64 4.99
N PHE A 10 1.12 -2.61 5.83
CA PHE A 10 2.25 -1.68 5.98
C PHE A 10 3.21 -2.19 7.06
N LEU A 11 4.49 -2.24 6.69
CA LEU A 11 5.57 -2.80 7.50
C LEU A 11 6.68 -1.76 7.65
N ASP A 12 7.35 -1.75 8.78
CA ASP A 12 8.70 -1.21 8.91
C ASP A 12 9.62 -2.28 9.51
N ASP A 13 10.84 -1.95 9.94
CA ASP A 13 11.75 -2.95 10.54
C ASP A 13 11.31 -3.45 11.93
N PHE A 14 10.33 -2.81 12.56
CA PHE A 14 9.99 -3.07 13.96
C PHE A 14 8.55 -3.55 14.14
N ASP A 15 7.60 -3.03 13.36
CA ASP A 15 6.19 -3.31 13.55
C ASP A 15 5.43 -3.52 12.22
N THR A 16 4.20 -4.02 12.37
CA THR A 16 3.19 -4.16 11.31
C THR A 16 1.96 -3.35 11.72
N TYR A 17 1.50 -2.43 10.85
CA TYR A 17 0.62 -1.35 11.31
C TYR A 17 -0.81 -1.36 10.77
N SER A 18 -1.10 -2.11 9.72
CA SER A 18 -2.48 -2.30 9.24
C SER A 18 -2.57 -3.50 8.31
N VAL A 19 -3.73 -4.15 8.30
CA VAL A 19 -4.13 -5.11 7.28
C VAL A 19 -5.39 -4.57 6.63
N GLY A 20 -5.33 -4.30 5.34
CA GLY A 20 -6.46 -3.80 4.57
C GLY A 20 -6.75 -4.66 3.35
N LEU A 21 -7.92 -4.43 2.75
CA LEU A 21 -8.38 -5.14 1.56
C LEU A 21 -8.62 -4.14 0.43
N ILE A 22 -8.12 -4.46 -0.76
CA ILE A 22 -8.32 -3.71 -1.99
C ILE A 22 -9.17 -4.58 -2.92
N PRO A 23 -10.48 -4.31 -3.05
CA PRO A 23 -11.28 -4.94 -4.08
C PRO A 23 -10.74 -4.58 -5.46
N GLU A 24 -10.65 -5.52 -6.40
CA GLU A 24 -10.17 -5.26 -7.76
C GLU A 24 -10.99 -4.17 -8.47
N SER A 25 -12.29 -4.04 -8.14
CA SER A 25 -13.16 -2.97 -8.65
C SER A 25 -12.77 -1.57 -8.17
N ARG A 26 -11.97 -1.47 -7.11
CA ARG A 26 -11.55 -0.21 -6.50
C ARG A 26 -10.18 0.19 -7.07
N LYS A 27 -10.20 1.14 -8.02
CA LYS A 27 -9.00 1.73 -8.61
C LYS A 27 -8.13 2.51 -7.60
N ILE A 28 -8.73 3.02 -6.51
CA ILE A 28 -8.03 3.79 -5.48
C ILE A 28 -8.51 3.39 -4.09
N THR A 29 -7.59 2.95 -3.23
CA THR A 29 -7.78 2.73 -1.80
C THR A 29 -7.02 3.78 -1.01
N LYS A 30 -7.68 4.35 0.00
CA LYS A 30 -7.08 5.33 0.91
C LYS A 30 -7.39 4.94 2.34
N ASP A 31 -6.35 4.76 3.13
CA ASP A 31 -6.45 4.40 4.54
C ASP A 31 -5.58 5.32 5.41
N TYR A 32 -5.91 5.40 6.70
CA TYR A 32 -5.18 6.19 7.67
C TYR A 32 -4.53 5.26 8.70
N LEU A 33 -3.21 5.31 8.76
CA LEU A 33 -2.41 4.49 9.67
C LEU A 33 -2.01 5.36 10.87
N ASN A 34 -2.21 4.83 12.07
CA ASN A 34 -1.72 5.47 13.29
C ASN A 34 -0.27 5.02 13.50
N LEU A 35 0.66 5.77 12.91
CA LEU A 35 2.10 5.52 12.99
C LEU A 35 2.71 6.58 13.90
N GLN A 36 2.99 6.22 15.15
CA GLN A 36 3.64 7.16 16.08
C GLN A 36 4.96 7.68 15.50
N ASN A 37 5.73 6.82 14.81
CA ASN A 37 6.85 7.18 13.94
C ASN A 37 7.06 6.03 12.93
N ILE A 38 7.33 6.35 11.66
CA ILE A 38 7.92 5.38 10.72
C ILE A 38 9.40 5.27 11.09
N LYS A 39 9.86 4.11 11.57
CA LYS A 39 11.20 3.99 12.14
C LYS A 39 12.29 3.85 11.07
N SER A 40 12.22 2.81 10.24
CA SER A 40 13.16 2.56 9.14
C SER A 40 12.65 1.53 8.14
N ASN A 41 13.10 1.65 6.88
CA ASN A 41 12.81 0.72 5.77
C ASN A 41 11.30 0.41 5.59
N PRO A 42 10.46 1.43 5.35
CA PRO A 42 9.03 1.23 5.13
C PRO A 42 8.81 0.33 3.91
N ARG A 43 7.95 -0.66 4.08
CA ARG A 43 7.57 -1.65 3.07
C ARG A 43 6.05 -1.81 3.06
N ILE A 44 5.54 -2.29 1.93
CA ILE A 44 4.17 -2.76 1.83
C ILE A 44 4.19 -4.20 1.32
N GLU A 45 3.53 -5.07 2.05
CA GLU A 45 3.23 -6.43 1.61
C GLU A 45 1.88 -6.42 0.91
N PHE A 46 1.79 -7.10 -0.23
CA PHE A 46 0.56 -7.46 -0.90
C PHE A 46 0.41 -8.97 -0.92
N LYS A 47 -0.81 -9.45 -0.70
CA LYS A 47 -1.17 -10.85 -0.80
C LYS A 47 -2.39 -11.01 -1.69
N ASP A 48 -2.29 -11.86 -2.70
CA ASP A 48 -3.41 -12.18 -3.58
C ASP A 48 -4.28 -13.33 -3.05
N ASN A 49 -5.40 -13.58 -3.74
CA ASN A 49 -6.34 -14.64 -3.40
C ASN A 49 -5.75 -16.06 -3.54
N SER A 50 -4.67 -16.22 -4.30
CA SER A 50 -3.94 -17.48 -4.43
C SER A 50 -2.94 -17.68 -3.28
N GLY A 51 -2.76 -16.67 -2.43
CA GLY A 51 -1.81 -16.68 -1.32
C GLY A 51 -0.39 -16.29 -1.73
N ASN A 52 -0.17 -15.81 -2.96
CA ASN A 52 1.11 -15.26 -3.36
C ASN A 52 1.35 -13.96 -2.61
N ILE A 53 2.56 -13.80 -2.08
CA ILE A 53 2.97 -12.65 -1.29
C ILE A 53 4.09 -11.93 -2.04
N GLU A 54 3.95 -10.62 -2.18
CA GLU A 54 4.95 -9.74 -2.73
C GLU A 54 5.19 -8.56 -1.80
N ILE A 55 6.45 -8.20 -1.60
CA ILE A 55 6.85 -7.11 -0.70
C ILE A 55 7.56 -6.04 -1.52
N MET A 56 7.09 -4.80 -1.37
CA MET A 56 7.66 -3.64 -2.05
C MET A 56 8.28 -2.69 -1.04
N SER A 57 9.56 -2.38 -1.22
CA SER A 57 10.23 -1.30 -0.47
C SER A 57 9.74 0.06 -0.93
N LEU A 58 9.40 0.93 0.02
CA LEU A 58 9.04 2.30 -0.27
C LEU A 58 10.30 3.18 -0.25
N VAL A 59 10.45 4.01 -1.27
CA VAL A 59 11.51 5.01 -1.38
C VAL A 59 11.01 6.33 -0.81
N GLN A 60 11.82 6.96 0.04
CA GLN A 60 11.52 8.27 0.58
C GLN A 60 11.85 9.38 -0.43
N ILE A 61 10.89 10.26 -0.71
CA ILE A 61 11.08 11.47 -1.50
C ILE A 61 10.53 12.65 -0.68
N LYS A 62 11.43 13.50 -0.19
CA LYS A 62 11.11 14.56 0.78
C LYS A 62 10.49 13.94 2.05
N THR A 63 9.24 14.28 2.36
CA THR A 63 8.50 13.80 3.53
C THR A 63 7.56 12.63 3.22
N ASP A 64 7.46 12.24 1.95
CA ASP A 64 6.53 11.23 1.47
C ASP A 64 7.31 9.95 1.10
N TYR A 65 6.63 8.80 1.16
CA TYR A 65 7.18 7.51 0.73
C TYR A 65 6.39 6.96 -0.45
N PHE A 66 7.10 6.36 -1.41
CA PHE A 66 6.51 5.91 -2.68
C PHE A 66 6.98 4.52 -3.08
N ALA A 67 6.11 3.77 -3.74
CA ALA A 67 6.42 2.49 -4.35
C ALA A 67 5.59 2.32 -5.63
N THR A 68 6.16 1.70 -6.66
CA THR A 68 5.44 1.31 -7.88
C THR A 68 5.89 -0.07 -8.31
N GLY A 69 4.97 -0.94 -8.70
CA GLY A 69 5.27 -2.33 -9.05
C GLY A 69 4.12 -3.02 -9.75
N TYR A 70 4.27 -4.34 -9.94
CA TYR A 70 3.28 -5.19 -10.57
C TYR A 70 3.03 -6.39 -9.67
N ILE A 71 1.82 -6.51 -9.14
CA ILE A 71 1.41 -7.61 -8.26
C ILE A 71 0.26 -8.36 -8.93
N SER A 72 0.42 -9.67 -9.15
CA SER A 72 -0.63 -10.53 -9.73
C SER A 72 -1.24 -9.96 -11.03
N GLY A 73 -0.41 -9.38 -11.89
CA GLY A 73 -0.82 -8.78 -13.17
C GLY A 73 -1.39 -7.35 -13.08
N LEU A 74 -1.49 -6.78 -11.87
CA LEU A 74 -2.00 -5.44 -11.62
C LEU A 74 -0.83 -4.46 -11.44
N SER A 75 -0.83 -3.34 -12.15
CA SER A 75 0.12 -2.26 -11.85
C SER A 75 -0.35 -1.51 -10.61
N ILE A 76 0.50 -1.45 -9.59
CA ILE A 76 0.18 -0.85 -8.30
C ILE A 76 1.13 0.34 -8.05
N GLY A 77 0.54 1.47 -7.66
CA GLY A 77 1.24 2.63 -7.12
C GLY A 77 0.87 2.84 -5.66
N VAL A 78 1.85 3.13 -4.82
CA VAL A 78 1.67 3.35 -3.38
C VAL A 78 2.28 4.69 -3.00
N LYS A 79 1.55 5.47 -2.22
CA LYS A 79 2.02 6.71 -1.60
C LYS A 79 1.66 6.73 -0.13
N VAL A 80 2.64 7.00 0.74
CA VAL A 80 2.43 7.24 2.17
C VAL A 80 2.85 8.66 2.50
N SER A 81 1.96 9.42 3.13
CA SER A 81 2.18 10.83 3.49
C SER A 81 1.69 11.14 4.88
N HIS A 82 2.46 11.92 5.64
CA HIS A 82 2.00 12.48 6.92
C HIS A 82 0.77 13.38 6.72
N LEU A 83 -0.19 13.30 7.64
CA LEU A 83 -1.33 14.21 7.64
C LEU A 83 -0.90 15.61 8.09
N LYS A 84 -1.35 16.64 7.35
CA LYS A 84 -1.03 18.04 7.66
C LYS A 84 -1.38 18.46 9.09
N ASN A 85 -2.46 17.89 9.64
CA ASN A 85 -3.03 18.29 10.92
C ASN A 85 -2.73 17.30 12.06
N ASP A 86 -2.08 16.16 11.77
CA ASP A 86 -1.82 15.10 12.76
C ASP A 86 -0.52 14.38 12.39
N LYS A 87 0.59 14.75 13.05
CA LYS A 87 1.91 14.19 12.76
C LYS A 87 2.03 12.70 13.08
N ASN A 88 1.13 12.18 13.94
CA ASN A 88 1.11 10.78 14.37
C ASN A 88 0.29 9.89 13.42
N LYS A 89 -0.35 10.49 12.41
CA LYS A 89 -1.11 9.74 11.41
C LYS A 89 -0.53 9.96 10.03
N VAL A 90 -0.41 8.86 9.30
CA VAL A 90 -0.12 8.90 7.88
C VAL A 90 -1.33 8.47 7.08
N SER A 91 -1.40 8.96 5.87
CA SER A 91 -2.34 8.53 4.85
C SER A 91 -1.61 7.61 3.89
N LEU A 92 -2.12 6.39 3.73
CA LEU A 92 -1.69 5.41 2.75
C LEU A 92 -2.67 5.47 1.57
N TYR A 93 -2.13 5.68 0.38
CA TYR A 93 -2.86 5.64 -0.88
C TYR A 93 -2.32 4.51 -1.74
N ILE A 94 -3.21 3.65 -2.22
CA ILE A 94 -2.89 2.55 -3.13
C ILE A 94 -3.74 2.73 -4.38
N VAL A 95 -3.09 2.81 -5.52
CA VAL A 95 -3.71 3.00 -6.84
C VAL A 95 -3.46 1.75 -7.66
N ILE A 96 -4.52 1.14 -8.18
CA ILE A 96 -4.45 0.05 -9.15
C ILE A 96 -4.66 0.66 -10.54
N ASN A 97 -3.62 0.59 -11.36
CA ASN A 97 -3.66 0.95 -12.77
C ASN A 97 -3.91 -0.32 -13.60
N THR A 98 -5.15 -0.59 -13.94
CA THR A 98 -5.48 -1.59 -14.96
C THR A 98 -5.23 -0.94 -16.32
N LYS A 99 -4.24 -1.43 -17.09
CA LYS A 99 -4.24 -1.16 -18.54
C LYS A 99 -5.47 -1.87 -19.10
N GLU A 100 -6.50 -1.12 -19.46
CA GLU A 100 -7.52 -1.62 -20.37
C GLU A 100 -6.81 -1.81 -21.72
N CYS A 101 -6.51 -3.07 -22.08
CA CYS A 101 -6.08 -3.39 -23.43
C CYS A 101 -7.30 -3.20 -24.34
N ASN A 102 -7.34 -2.08 -25.07
CA ASN A 102 -8.23 -1.91 -26.20
C ASN A 102 -7.77 -2.76 -27.39
#